data_AF-A0A9Q0M8I2-F1
#
_entry.id   AF-A0A9Q0M8I2-F1
#
_cell.length_a   1.000
_cell.length_b   1.000
_cell.length_c   1.000
_cell.angle_alpha   90.00
_cell.angle_beta   90.00
_cell.angle_gamma   90.00
#
_symmetry.space_group_name_H-M   'P 1'
#
loop_
_entity.id
_entity.type
_entity.pdbx_description
1 polymer ?
#
loop_
_entity_poly.entity_id
_entity_poly.type
_entity_poly.pdbx_seq_one_letter_code
_entity_poly.pdbx_strand_id
1 'polypeptide(L)'
;MDPKFSSSSALFKTLPPEITDVAHLINVEPGIEQSEDIFKTFVQDRIPRKDIGEDFKYKVYSLYETIDENKPKGGKNIRNKKPTKRLNCRQKKALFDIRKDNLSYKDFATLNQLWHSYFQSILSEVKTQADELKLSRADYHGAFLMVYASQNPTVIGLQGYVVQESKNTFRLINSNNRLLSKSF
;
A
#
# COMPACT_ATOMS: atom_id res chain seq x y z
N MET A 1 35.67 -20.11 -37.34
CA MET A 1 35.68 -21.33 -36.52
C MET A 1 34.82 -21.01 -35.31
N ASP A 2 33.52 -21.17 -35.48
CA ASP A 2 32.54 -20.77 -34.46
C ASP A 2 32.32 -21.94 -33.50
N PRO A 3 32.31 -21.70 -32.18
CA PRO A 3 32.01 -22.77 -31.24
C PRO A 3 30.52 -23.11 -31.36
N LYS A 4 30.24 -24.27 -31.93
CA LYS A 4 28.93 -24.93 -31.90
C LYS A 4 28.52 -25.12 -30.44
N PHE A 5 27.58 -24.30 -29.94
CA PHE A 5 26.91 -24.56 -28.67
C PHE A 5 25.83 -25.62 -28.89
N SER A 6 26.25 -26.87 -28.92
CA SER A 6 25.37 -28.01 -28.68
C SER A 6 25.26 -28.20 -27.18
N SER A 7 24.13 -27.80 -26.58
CA SER A 7 23.70 -28.34 -25.30
C SER A 7 22.20 -28.09 -25.13
N SER A 8 21.41 -29.09 -25.52
CA SER A 8 20.02 -29.22 -25.09
C SER A 8 20.00 -29.64 -23.61
N SER A 9 20.37 -28.73 -22.71
CA SER A 9 20.17 -28.93 -21.28
C SER A 9 18.69 -28.73 -20.98
N ALA A 10 18.03 -29.73 -20.40
CA ALA A 10 16.63 -29.61 -20.00
C ALA A 10 16.44 -28.38 -19.09
N LEU A 11 15.47 -27.52 -19.45
CA LEU A 11 15.13 -26.28 -18.74
C LEU A 11 14.72 -26.52 -17.28
N PHE A 12 14.23 -27.74 -16.99
CA PHE A 12 13.80 -28.18 -15.68
C PHE A 12 14.45 -29.51 -15.33
N LYS A 13 14.63 -29.74 -14.03
CA LYS A 13 14.98 -31.04 -13.47
C LYS A 13 13.74 -31.63 -12.82
N THR A 14 13.66 -32.96 -12.78
CA THR A 14 12.62 -33.66 -12.01
C THR A 14 12.72 -33.26 -10.54
N LEU A 15 11.56 -33.13 -9.88
CA LEU A 15 11.51 -32.84 -8.45
C LEU A 15 12.27 -33.93 -7.68
N PRO A 16 13.04 -33.56 -6.64
CA PRO A 16 13.67 -34.52 -5.73
C PRO A 16 12.64 -35.50 -5.13
N PRO A 17 13.02 -36.77 -4.91
CA PRO A 17 12.11 -37.81 -4.41
C PRO A 17 11.50 -37.45 -3.05
N GLU A 18 12.26 -36.74 -2.21
CA GLU A 18 11.80 -36.29 -0.89
C GLU A 18 10.60 -35.34 -0.99
N ILE A 19 10.47 -34.61 -2.10
CA ILE A 19 9.39 -33.66 -2.36
C ILE A 19 8.21 -34.35 -3.04
N THR A 20 8.47 -35.34 -3.90
CA THR A 20 7.40 -36.13 -4.52
C THR A 20 6.64 -36.95 -3.50
N ASP A 21 7.32 -37.45 -2.46
CA ASP A 21 6.70 -38.26 -1.40
C ASP A 21 5.68 -37.47 -0.57
N VAL A 22 5.96 -36.18 -0.31
CA VAL A 22 5.06 -35.26 0.41
C VAL A 22 4.15 -34.44 -0.50
N ALA A 23 4.19 -34.64 -1.82
CA ALA A 23 3.48 -33.83 -2.81
C ALA A 23 1.97 -33.69 -2.53
N HIS A 24 1.34 -34.78 -2.05
CA HIS A 24 -0.07 -34.82 -1.66
C HIS A 24 -0.42 -33.91 -0.46
N LEU A 25 0.54 -33.61 0.41
CA LEU A 25 0.36 -32.71 1.57
C LEU A 25 0.54 -31.24 1.19
N ILE A 26 1.32 -30.96 0.14
CA ILE A 26 1.66 -29.60 -0.30
C ILE A 26 0.87 -29.15 -1.54
N ASN A 27 -0.11 -29.94 -1.98
CA ASN A 27 -0.92 -29.71 -3.19
C ASN A 27 -0.06 -29.42 -4.43
N VAL A 28 1.07 -30.12 -4.57
CA VAL A 28 1.93 -30.03 -5.76
C VAL A 28 1.61 -31.22 -6.66
N GLU A 29 1.16 -30.96 -7.88
CA GLU A 29 0.99 -32.02 -8.88
C GLU A 29 2.30 -32.21 -9.66
N PRO A 30 2.91 -33.41 -9.61
CA PRO A 30 4.16 -33.67 -10.32
C PRO A 30 3.91 -33.86 -11.82
N GLY A 31 4.43 -32.94 -12.62
CA GLY A 31 4.57 -33.09 -14.07
C GLY A 31 3.53 -32.32 -14.87
N ILE A 32 3.96 -31.25 -15.53
CA ILE A 32 3.18 -30.59 -16.57
C ILE A 32 3.83 -30.94 -17.91
N GLU A 33 3.12 -31.69 -18.76
CA GLU A 33 3.59 -32.09 -20.09
C GLU A 33 3.82 -30.90 -21.05
N GLN A 34 3.35 -29.71 -20.68
CA GLN A 34 3.47 -28.45 -21.45
C GLN A 34 4.27 -27.37 -20.69
N SER A 35 5.21 -27.78 -19.84
CA SER A 35 5.93 -26.86 -18.95
C SER A 35 6.68 -25.75 -19.68
N GLU A 36 7.18 -26.00 -20.90
CA GLU A 36 7.93 -24.99 -21.66
C GLU A 36 7.04 -23.86 -22.18
N ASP A 37 5.85 -24.16 -22.69
CA ASP A 37 4.96 -23.15 -23.23
C ASP A 37 4.36 -22.30 -22.11
N ILE A 38 3.96 -22.95 -21.01
CA ILE A 38 3.49 -22.27 -19.79
C ILE A 38 4.60 -21.36 -19.23
N PHE A 39 5.84 -21.84 -19.19
CA PHE A 39 6.96 -21.03 -18.73
C PHE A 39 7.22 -19.84 -19.64
N LYS A 40 7.21 -20.03 -20.97
CA LYS A 40 7.37 -18.94 -21.94
C LYS A 40 6.25 -17.90 -21.79
N THR A 41 5.00 -18.32 -21.66
CA THR A 41 3.87 -17.42 -21.40
C THR A 41 4.03 -16.68 -20.07
N PHE A 42 4.36 -17.40 -18.99
CA PHE A 42 4.57 -16.81 -17.67
C PHE A 42 5.67 -15.75 -17.68
N VAL A 43 6.80 -16.04 -18.32
CA VAL A 43 7.92 -15.11 -18.43
C VAL A 43 7.53 -13.89 -19.27
N GLN A 44 6.84 -14.07 -20.39
CA GLN A 44 6.36 -12.97 -21.23
C GLN A 44 5.35 -12.07 -20.51
N ASP A 45 4.46 -12.64 -19.70
CA ASP A 45 3.44 -11.89 -18.96
C ASP A 45 4.04 -11.08 -17.80
N ARG A 46 5.12 -11.56 -17.20
CA ARG A 46 5.74 -10.94 -16.02
C ARG A 46 6.88 -9.97 -16.34
N ILE A 47 7.49 -10.08 -17.52
CA ILE A 47 8.53 -9.14 -17.97
C ILE A 47 7.87 -7.85 -18.48
N PRO A 48 8.28 -6.66 -18.00
CA PRO A 48 7.85 -5.40 -18.57
C PRO A 48 8.14 -5.35 -20.07
N ARG A 49 7.17 -4.93 -20.91
CA ARG A 49 7.29 -4.96 -22.38
C ARG A 49 8.57 -4.32 -22.95
N LYS A 50 9.10 -3.31 -22.25
CA LYS A 50 10.36 -2.61 -22.58
C LYS A 50 11.61 -3.50 -22.50
N ASP A 51 11.52 -4.65 -21.83
CA ASP A 51 12.64 -5.51 -21.47
C ASP A 51 12.65 -6.85 -22.22
N ILE A 52 11.75 -7.06 -23.19
CA ILE A 52 11.58 -8.32 -23.96
C ILE A 52 12.73 -8.58 -24.98
N GLY A 53 13.72 -7.70 -25.10
CA GLY A 53 14.86 -7.87 -26.01
C GLY A 53 15.92 -8.89 -25.55
N GLU A 54 16.86 -9.24 -26.44
CA GLU A 54 17.96 -10.19 -26.19
C GLU A 54 18.83 -9.82 -24.97
N ASP A 55 18.84 -8.54 -24.60
CA ASP A 55 19.58 -7.98 -23.47
C ASP A 55 19.01 -8.38 -22.10
N PHE A 56 17.81 -8.98 -22.04
CA PHE A 56 17.18 -9.41 -20.77
C PHE A 56 18.10 -10.32 -19.95
N LYS A 57 18.89 -11.17 -20.63
CA LYS A 57 19.85 -12.08 -20.00
C LYS A 57 20.89 -11.35 -19.13
N TYR A 58 21.15 -10.07 -19.43
CA TYR A 58 22.16 -9.26 -18.75
C TYR A 58 21.55 -8.18 -17.84
N LYS A 59 20.22 -8.10 -17.74
CA LYS A 59 19.54 -7.15 -16.84
C LYS A 59 19.44 -7.72 -15.44
N VAL A 60 20.13 -7.08 -14.50
CA VAL A 60 20.01 -7.37 -13.07
C VAL A 60 19.00 -6.39 -12.47
N TYR A 61 17.85 -6.89 -12.01
CA TYR A 61 16.90 -6.08 -11.25
C TYR A 61 17.35 -6.02 -9.79
N SER A 62 18.29 -5.11 -9.51
CA SER A 62 18.58 -4.72 -8.14
C SER A 62 17.39 -3.92 -7.59
N LEU A 63 16.81 -4.36 -6.48
CA LEU A 63 15.79 -3.60 -5.74
C LEU A 63 16.28 -2.20 -5.33
N TYR A 64 17.60 -1.98 -5.33
CA TYR A 64 18.23 -0.71 -4.99
C TYR A 64 18.51 0.18 -6.22
N GLU A 65 18.70 -0.40 -7.42
CA GLU A 65 19.08 0.35 -8.63
C GLU A 65 17.92 1.11 -9.26
N THR A 66 16.67 0.67 -9.06
CA THR A 66 15.48 1.37 -9.56
C THR A 66 15.20 2.71 -8.87
N ILE A 67 15.95 3.07 -7.83
CA ILE A 67 15.85 4.37 -7.16
C ILE A 67 16.52 5.48 -7.99
N ASP A 68 17.55 5.18 -8.77
CA ASP A 68 18.34 6.21 -9.48
C ASP A 68 17.70 6.67 -10.80
N GLU A 69 16.87 5.88 -11.46
CA GLU A 69 16.25 6.26 -12.75
C GLU A 69 15.19 7.38 -12.61
N ASN A 70 14.58 7.53 -11.43
CA ASN A 70 13.62 8.61 -11.14
C ASN A 70 14.28 9.92 -10.71
N LYS A 71 15.61 10.01 -10.74
CA LYS A 71 16.31 11.28 -10.55
C LYS A 71 16.09 12.13 -11.80
N PRO A 72 15.43 13.29 -11.72
CA PRO A 72 15.20 14.11 -12.91
C PRO A 72 16.55 14.43 -13.55
N LYS A 73 16.73 14.06 -14.83
CA LYS A 73 17.91 14.43 -15.63
C LYS A 73 17.96 15.95 -15.72
N GLY A 74 18.68 16.58 -14.79
CA GLY A 74 18.78 18.03 -14.70
C GLY A 74 19.36 18.59 -15.98
N GLY A 75 18.54 19.34 -16.74
CA GLY A 75 19.02 20.15 -17.85
C GLY A 75 20.12 21.09 -17.36
N LYS A 76 21.23 21.16 -18.10
CA LYS A 76 22.48 21.85 -17.73
C LYS A 76 22.35 23.40 -17.65
N ASN A 77 21.16 23.96 -17.46
CA ASN A 77 20.88 25.40 -17.42
C ASN A 77 19.97 25.80 -16.24
N ILE A 78 20.26 25.39 -15.01
CA ILE A 78 19.68 25.97 -13.77
C ILE A 78 20.82 26.32 -12.81
N ARG A 79 21.74 27.20 -13.24
CA ARG A 79 22.67 27.86 -12.32
C ARG A 79 21.98 29.14 -11.84
N ASN A 80 21.78 29.25 -10.52
CA ASN A 80 21.37 30.45 -9.75
C ASN A 80 19.94 30.54 -9.18
N LYS A 81 19.16 29.45 -9.12
CA LYS A 81 17.98 29.44 -8.22
C LYS A 81 18.41 28.91 -6.85
N LYS A 82 18.39 29.79 -5.84
CA LYS A 82 18.55 29.38 -4.43
C LYS A 82 17.58 28.21 -4.17
N PRO A 83 18.03 27.08 -3.62
CA PRO A 83 17.12 25.98 -3.32
C PRO A 83 16.01 26.52 -2.43
N THR A 84 14.76 26.32 -2.82
CA THR A 84 13.63 26.66 -1.96
C THR A 84 13.85 25.94 -0.64
N LYS A 85 13.73 26.66 0.48
CA LYS A 85 13.89 26.06 1.81
C LYS A 85 12.81 24.98 1.96
N ARG A 86 13.17 23.73 1.70
CA ARG A 86 12.29 22.58 1.93
C ARG A 86 12.24 22.36 3.42
N LEU A 87 11.04 22.08 3.93
CA LEU A 87 10.87 21.69 5.32
C LEU A 87 11.65 20.40 5.58
N ASN A 88 12.41 20.38 6.67
CA ASN A 88 13.04 19.16 7.14
C ASN A 88 11.97 18.17 7.67
N CYS A 89 12.35 16.91 7.88
CA CYS A 89 11.41 15.87 8.31
C CYS A 89 10.69 16.24 9.62
N ARG A 90 11.38 16.91 10.55
CA ARG A 90 10.81 17.35 11.84
C ARG A 90 9.76 18.46 11.66
N GLN A 91 10.03 19.42 10.79
CA GLN A 91 9.13 20.52 10.45
C GLN A 91 7.88 20.00 9.73
N LYS A 92 8.04 19.04 8.81
CA LYS A 92 6.90 18.38 8.16
C LYS A 92 6.02 17.66 9.17
N LYS A 93 6.60 16.96 10.14
CA LYS A 93 5.85 16.27 11.20
C LYS A 93 5.09 17.27 12.10
N ALA A 94 5.73 18.38 12.46
CA ALA A 94 5.13 19.42 13.28
C ALA A 94 3.88 20.08 12.64
N LEU A 95 3.75 20.06 11.31
CA LEU A 95 2.54 20.56 10.64
C LEU A 95 1.28 19.74 10.99
N PHE A 96 1.45 18.47 11.37
CA PHE A 96 0.35 17.58 11.71
C PHE A 96 0.13 17.47 13.22
N ASP A 97 0.87 18.23 14.04
CA ASP A 97 0.65 18.27 15.47
C ASP A 97 -0.53 19.19 15.79
N ILE A 98 -1.64 18.57 16.20
CA ILE A 98 -2.82 19.28 16.65
C ILE A 98 -2.54 19.91 18.01
N ARG A 99 -2.76 21.22 18.11
CA ARG A 99 -2.74 21.96 19.39
C ARG A 99 -3.91 21.48 20.26
N LYS A 100 -3.60 20.76 21.33
CA LYS A 100 -4.57 20.10 22.21
C LYS A 100 -5.44 21.07 23.01
N ASP A 101 -5.00 22.32 23.13
CA ASP A 101 -5.54 23.28 24.09
C ASP A 101 -6.99 23.72 23.78
N ASN A 102 -7.44 23.55 22.54
CA ASN A 102 -8.73 24.08 22.06
C ASN A 102 -9.69 23.00 21.50
N LEU A 103 -9.51 21.72 21.83
CA LEU A 103 -10.44 20.69 21.35
C LEU A 103 -11.48 20.35 22.41
N SER A 104 -12.72 20.78 22.17
CA SER A 104 -13.89 20.44 22.96
C SER A 104 -14.70 19.36 22.26
N TYR A 105 -15.04 18.29 22.98
CA TYR A 105 -15.90 17.22 22.50
C TYR A 105 -17.28 17.74 22.03
N LYS A 106 -17.78 18.82 22.66
CA LYS A 106 -19.05 19.44 22.28
C LYS A 106 -19.02 20.04 20.88
N ASP A 107 -17.89 20.62 20.48
CA ASP A 107 -17.75 21.25 19.16
C ASP A 107 -17.79 20.17 18.06
N PHE A 108 -17.18 19.01 18.34
CA PHE A 108 -17.25 17.85 17.46
C PHE A 108 -18.63 17.20 17.42
N ALA A 109 -19.44 17.31 18.47
CA ALA A 109 -20.84 16.87 18.43
C ALA A 109 -21.66 17.71 17.43
N THR A 110 -21.43 19.02 17.37
CA THR A 110 -22.04 19.87 16.34
C THR A 110 -21.53 19.53 14.95
N LEU A 111 -20.22 19.31 14.80
CA LEU A 111 -19.63 18.88 13.52
C LEU A 111 -20.19 17.54 13.05
N ASN A 112 -20.45 16.62 13.98
CA ASN A 112 -21.01 15.32 13.68
C ASN A 112 -22.43 15.40 13.11
N GLN A 113 -23.24 16.37 13.52
CA GLN A 113 -24.56 16.62 12.92
C GLN A 113 -24.44 16.97 11.44
N LEU A 114 -23.47 17.82 11.08
CA LEU A 114 -23.18 18.15 9.68
C LEU A 114 -22.68 16.91 8.91
N TRP A 115 -21.81 16.12 9.54
CA TRP A 115 -21.30 14.88 8.96
C TRP A 115 -22.42 13.89 8.68
N HIS A 116 -23.44 13.78 9.54
CA HIS A 116 -24.59 12.91 9.30
C HIS A 116 -25.36 13.28 8.03
N SER A 117 -25.62 14.56 7.78
CA SER A 117 -26.30 15.00 6.55
C SER A 117 -25.49 14.67 5.30
N TYR A 118 -24.17 14.87 5.34
CA TYR A 118 -23.25 14.49 4.26
C TYR A 118 -23.21 12.98 4.04
N PHE A 119 -23.08 12.20 5.12
CA PHE A 119 -22.95 10.76 5.00
C PHE A 119 -24.25 10.11 4.53
N GLN A 120 -25.40 10.67 4.90
CA GLN A 120 -26.71 10.22 4.41
C GLN A 120 -26.85 10.41 2.90
N SER A 121 -26.32 11.49 2.32
CA SER A 121 -26.33 11.65 0.86
C SER A 121 -25.47 10.58 0.19
N ILE A 122 -24.28 10.27 0.73
CA ILE A 122 -23.43 9.19 0.22
C ILE A 122 -24.13 7.84 0.33
N LEU A 123 -24.71 7.53 1.49
CA LEU A 123 -25.37 6.24 1.73
C LEU A 123 -26.53 6.00 0.77
N SER A 124 -27.26 7.06 0.38
CA SER A 124 -28.34 6.97 -0.60
C SER A 124 -27.87 6.55 -2.00
N GLU A 125 -26.59 6.78 -2.32
CA GLU A 125 -25.96 6.39 -3.58
C GLU A 125 -25.34 4.99 -3.56
N VAL A 126 -25.08 4.42 -2.37
CA VAL A 126 -24.46 3.10 -2.21
C VAL A 126 -25.57 2.05 -2.24
N LYS A 127 -25.74 1.38 -3.38
CA LYS A 127 -26.80 0.36 -3.56
C LYS A 127 -26.25 -1.04 -3.76
N THR A 128 -25.01 -1.16 -4.23
CA THR A 128 -24.37 -2.44 -4.55
C THR A 128 -23.00 -2.56 -3.87
N GLN A 129 -22.48 -3.79 -3.76
CA GLN A 129 -21.14 -4.04 -3.20
C GLN A 129 -20.03 -3.29 -3.95
N ALA A 130 -20.19 -3.05 -5.26
CA ALA A 130 -19.24 -2.27 -6.03
C ALA A 130 -19.15 -0.79 -5.57
N ASP A 131 -20.22 -0.28 -4.95
CA ASP A 131 -20.29 1.08 -4.42
C ASP A 131 -19.63 1.21 -3.04
N GLU A 132 -19.24 0.11 -2.38
CA GLU A 132 -18.54 0.14 -1.08
C GLU A 132 -17.21 0.90 -1.14
N LEU A 133 -16.58 0.92 -2.32
CA LEU A 133 -15.38 1.72 -2.57
C LEU A 133 -15.64 3.23 -2.36
N LYS A 134 -16.87 3.71 -2.53
CA LYS A 134 -17.24 5.10 -2.23
C LYS A 134 -17.16 5.39 -0.74
N LEU A 135 -17.59 4.45 0.11
CA LEU A 135 -17.46 4.59 1.57
C LEU A 135 -16.00 4.71 1.97
N SER A 136 -15.12 3.87 1.41
CA SER A 136 -13.68 3.93 1.69
C SER A 136 -13.00 5.25 1.30
N ARG A 137 -13.63 6.02 0.39
CA ARG A 137 -13.15 7.31 -0.11
C ARG A 137 -13.87 8.50 0.53
N ALA A 138 -14.87 8.25 1.38
CA ALA A 138 -15.61 9.28 2.06
C ALA A 138 -14.74 9.96 3.12
N ASP A 139 -15.05 11.22 3.42
CA ASP A 139 -14.41 11.93 4.51
C ASP A 139 -15.01 11.50 5.86
N TYR A 140 -14.14 11.07 6.79
CA TYR A 140 -14.56 10.63 8.12
C TYR A 140 -14.31 11.68 9.22
N HIS A 141 -13.89 12.90 8.87
CA HIS A 141 -13.72 13.97 9.84
C HIS A 141 -15.04 14.35 10.51
N GLY A 142 -15.09 14.30 11.85
CA GLY A 142 -16.33 14.50 12.62
C GLY A 142 -17.22 13.25 12.75
N ALA A 143 -16.86 12.13 12.13
CA ALA A 143 -17.56 10.86 12.34
C ALA A 143 -17.39 10.38 13.78
N PHE A 144 -18.42 9.76 14.35
CA PHE A 144 -18.31 9.06 15.64
C PHE A 144 -17.93 7.61 15.39
N LEU A 145 -16.78 7.20 15.93
CA LEU A 145 -16.26 5.84 15.75
C LEU A 145 -16.07 5.15 17.11
N MET A 146 -16.25 3.84 17.11
CA MET A 146 -15.97 2.96 18.25
C MET A 146 -15.19 1.73 17.76
N VAL A 147 -14.12 1.39 18.48
CA VAL A 147 -13.32 0.20 18.19
C VAL A 147 -14.04 -1.03 18.75
N TYR A 148 -14.69 -1.79 17.87
CA TYR A 148 -15.39 -3.02 18.24
C TYR A 148 -14.43 -4.22 18.39
N ALA A 149 -13.44 -4.35 17.50
CA ALA A 149 -12.48 -5.43 17.50
C ALA A 149 -11.09 -4.94 17.07
N SER A 150 -10.04 -5.47 17.68
CA SER A 150 -8.65 -5.18 17.32
C SER A 150 -7.74 -6.33 17.77
N GLN A 151 -6.59 -6.49 17.11
CA GLN A 151 -5.51 -7.37 17.57
C GLN A 151 -4.95 -6.93 18.93
N ASN A 152 -5.04 -5.64 19.27
CA ASN A 152 -4.65 -5.11 20.57
C ASN A 152 -5.88 -4.95 21.47
N PRO A 153 -6.07 -5.79 22.50
CA PRO A 153 -7.25 -5.70 23.37
C PRO A 153 -7.39 -4.36 24.10
N THR A 154 -6.27 -3.64 24.32
CA THR A 154 -6.28 -2.37 25.08
C THR A 154 -6.96 -1.21 24.36
N VAL A 155 -7.21 -1.33 23.05
CA VAL A 155 -7.90 -0.30 22.26
C VAL A 155 -9.38 -0.62 22.04
N ILE A 156 -9.82 -1.83 22.36
CA ILE A 156 -11.23 -2.23 22.22
C ILE A 156 -12.08 -1.41 23.19
N GLY A 157 -13.23 -0.93 22.70
CA GLY A 157 -14.13 -0.06 23.45
C GLY A 157 -13.73 1.42 23.47
N LEU A 158 -12.58 1.81 22.89
CA LEU A 158 -12.27 3.21 22.66
C LEU A 158 -13.26 3.80 21.65
N GLN A 159 -13.85 4.94 22.00
CA GLN A 159 -14.83 5.63 21.19
C GLN A 159 -14.66 7.15 21.24
N GLY A 160 -15.10 7.83 20.19
CA GLY A 160 -15.05 9.28 20.11
C GLY A 160 -15.26 9.82 18.70
N TYR A 161 -15.21 11.15 18.58
CA TYR A 161 -15.28 11.81 17.27
C TYR A 161 -13.92 11.87 16.60
N VAL A 162 -13.87 11.65 15.29
CA VAL A 162 -12.65 11.77 14.48
C VAL A 162 -12.25 13.24 14.36
N VAL A 163 -11.08 13.56 14.91
CA VAL A 163 -10.46 14.89 14.80
C VAL A 163 -9.59 14.96 13.55
N GLN A 164 -8.81 13.91 13.30
CA GLN A 164 -7.88 13.84 12.19
C GLN A 164 -7.78 12.40 11.69
N GLU A 165 -7.76 12.31 10.36
CA GLU A 165 -7.51 11.09 9.61
C GLU A 165 -6.12 11.19 8.98
N SER A 166 -5.37 10.09 9.02
CA SER A 166 -4.16 9.88 8.25
C SER A 166 -4.30 8.57 7.49
N LYS A 167 -3.34 8.27 6.60
CA LYS A 167 -3.37 7.08 5.73
C LYS A 167 -3.81 5.80 6.43
N ASN A 168 -3.37 5.57 7.67
CA ASN A 168 -3.63 4.33 8.42
C ASN A 168 -4.11 4.57 9.86
N THR A 169 -4.45 5.81 10.25
CA THR A 169 -4.76 6.11 11.66
C THR A 169 -5.87 7.14 11.80
N PHE A 170 -6.75 6.91 12.77
CA PHE A 170 -7.72 7.89 13.24
C PHE A 170 -7.30 8.43 14.60
N ARG A 171 -7.35 9.76 14.76
CA ARG A 171 -7.22 10.41 16.07
C ARG A 171 -8.62 10.80 16.55
N LEU A 172 -9.04 10.20 17.66
CA LEU A 172 -10.38 10.40 18.22
C LEU A 172 -10.33 11.32 19.43
N ILE A 173 -11.38 12.11 19.66
CA ILE A 173 -11.60 12.83 20.93
C ILE A 173 -12.69 12.13 21.73
N ASN A 174 -12.40 11.84 23.00
CA ASN A 174 -13.37 11.23 23.90
C ASN A 174 -14.20 12.28 24.66
N SER A 175 -15.22 11.82 25.36
CA SER A 175 -16.11 12.65 26.20
C SER A 175 -15.38 13.44 27.30
N ASN A 176 -14.17 13.02 27.70
CA ASN A 176 -13.32 13.70 28.67
C ASN A 176 -12.44 14.79 28.03
N ASN A 177 -12.73 15.21 26.80
CA ASN A 177 -11.93 16.14 26.00
C ASN A 177 -10.46 15.70 25.82
N ARG A 178 -10.19 14.39 25.86
CA ARG A 178 -8.85 13.84 25.65
C ARG A 178 -8.73 13.26 24.25
N LEU A 179 -7.66 13.63 23.57
CA LEU A 179 -7.29 13.05 22.29
C LEU A 179 -6.72 11.64 22.51
N LEU A 180 -7.43 10.64 22.00
CA LEU A 180 -7.00 9.25 21.91
C LEU A 180 -5.99 9.15 20.76
N SER A 181 -4.71 9.25 21.12
CA SER A 181 -3.58 9.08 20.23
C SER A 181 -2.59 8.12 20.89
N LYS A 182 -2.54 6.87 20.45
CA LYS A 182 -1.37 6.02 20.68
C LYS A 182 -0.55 6.04 19.39
N SER A 183 0.62 6.69 19.46
CA SER A 183 1.67 6.47 18.47
C SER A 183 2.10 5.02 18.60
N PHE A 184 1.86 4.22 17.57
CA PHE A 184 2.61 2.99 17.33
C PHE A 184 3.70 3.32 16.32
#